data_AF-A0A060Y071-F1
#
_entry.id   AF-A0A060Y071-F1
#
_cell.length_a   1.000
_cell.length_b   1.000
_cell.length_c   1.000
_cell.angle_alpha   90.00
_cell.angle_beta   90.00
_cell.angle_gamma   90.00
#
_symmetry.space_group_name_H-M   'P 1'
#
loop_
_entity.id
_entity.type
_entity.pdbx_description
1 polymer ?
#
loop_
_entity_poly.entity_id
_entity_poly.type
_entity_poly.pdbx_seq_one_letter_code
_entity_poly.pdbx_strand_id
1 'polypeptide(L)'
;MPSPVRTVIAADFDNDNELEVFFNNIAYRGSSSNRLFRVTRREHGDPQIEELNVGEAAEPEGRGTGAAVTDFDGDGRLDLLISHGESAAQPLSIYRVNQGSTNSWLRVIPRTQYGAYARGAKVVVYTKRSGPHTRIIDGGSGYLCEMEPVAHFGLGKDIATNVEVYWPDGKSIARPLEPSEINSVLEIRYPREEEEGTPEIEIECGQGFAMNENGRCTDKDECTQFPSVCPTDRPVCTNTYGSHKCRANKRCNQGFEPNDDGSACVAQVAYFGGTRSSGVRRWAGFSLWLLSLSLLPLLSSHLQTGLL
;
A
#
# COMPACT_ATOMS: atom_id res chain seq x y z
N MET A 1 12.32 -5.23 -13.70
CA MET A 1 11.84 -6.59 -14.05
C MET A 1 11.03 -7.13 -12.88
N PRO A 2 9.96 -7.90 -13.12
CA PRO A 2 9.24 -8.59 -12.05
C PRO A 2 10.18 -9.55 -11.29
N SER A 3 10.04 -9.62 -9.97
CA SER A 3 10.80 -10.50 -9.08
C SER A 3 9.86 -11.55 -8.43
N PRO A 4 10.39 -12.67 -7.90
CA PRO A 4 9.57 -13.72 -7.27
C PRO A 4 9.13 -13.31 -5.86
N VAL A 5 8.27 -12.29 -5.77
CA VAL A 5 7.76 -11.75 -4.51
C VAL A 5 6.84 -12.77 -3.84
N ARG A 6 7.08 -13.05 -2.56
CA ARG A 6 6.24 -13.90 -1.71
C ARG A 6 5.27 -13.12 -0.87
N THR A 7 5.76 -12.10 -0.19
CA THR A 7 4.92 -11.21 0.59
C THR A 7 5.34 -9.76 0.40
N VAL A 8 4.38 -8.87 0.57
CA VAL A 8 4.56 -7.42 0.51
C VAL A 8 4.12 -6.86 1.86
N ILE A 9 4.95 -6.02 2.45
CA ILE A 9 4.67 -5.35 3.72
C ILE A 9 4.67 -3.85 3.48
N ALA A 10 3.65 -3.15 3.97
CA ALA A 10 3.64 -1.71 4.05
C ALA A 10 3.79 -1.29 5.52
N ALA A 11 4.84 -0.54 5.85
CA ALA A 11 5.13 -0.08 7.20
C ALA A 11 5.96 1.21 7.16
N ASP A 12 5.81 2.05 8.19
CA ASP A 12 6.63 3.24 8.40
C ASP A 12 7.79 2.83 9.30
N PHE A 13 8.94 2.52 8.70
CA PHE A 13 10.06 1.90 9.41
C PHE A 13 10.90 2.90 10.20
N ASP A 14 11.01 4.13 9.70
CA ASP A 14 11.82 5.20 10.28
C ASP A 14 10.98 6.30 10.96
N ASN A 15 9.69 6.06 11.14
CA ASN A 15 8.74 6.94 11.78
C ASN A 15 8.61 8.32 11.09
N ASP A 16 8.88 8.45 9.81
CA ASP A 16 8.90 9.74 9.09
C ASP A 16 7.53 10.19 8.56
N ASN A 17 6.48 9.42 8.83
CA ASN A 17 5.10 9.57 8.35
C ASN A 17 4.89 9.17 6.88
N GLU A 18 5.87 8.52 6.26
CA GLU A 18 5.74 7.87 4.97
C GLU A 18 5.75 6.35 5.15
N LEU A 19 5.04 5.65 4.27
CA LEU A 19 5.06 4.20 4.28
C LEU A 19 6.13 3.73 3.30
N GLU A 20 6.99 2.84 3.76
CA GLU A 20 7.77 2.01 2.87
C GLU A 20 7.02 0.72 2.54
N VAL A 21 7.30 0.21 1.36
CA VAL A 21 6.81 -1.06 0.85
C VAL A 21 7.99 -2.02 0.71
N PHE A 22 8.04 -3.03 1.56
CA PHE A 22 9.04 -4.08 1.54
C PHE A 22 8.55 -5.29 0.73
N PHE A 23 9.35 -5.73 -0.23
CA PHE A 23 9.12 -6.93 -1.03
C PHE A 23 10.03 -8.05 -0.52
N ASN A 24 9.44 -9.07 0.08
CA ASN A 24 10.15 -10.30 0.41
C ASN A 24 10.16 -11.22 -0.80
N ASN A 25 11.33 -11.49 -1.35
CA ASN A 25 11.52 -12.38 -2.49
C ASN A 25 11.96 -13.77 -2.03
N ILE A 26 11.74 -14.76 -2.91
CA ILE A 26 12.30 -16.10 -2.76
C ILE A 26 13.37 -16.38 -3.83
N ALA A 27 14.58 -16.71 -3.40
CA ALA A 27 15.64 -17.19 -4.28
C ALA A 27 15.46 -18.69 -4.56
N TYR A 28 14.75 -19.04 -5.65
CA TYR A 28 14.50 -20.44 -6.04
C TYR A 28 15.10 -20.85 -7.39
N ARG A 29 15.21 -19.90 -8.35
CA ARG A 29 15.79 -20.10 -9.69
C ARG A 29 17.08 -19.29 -9.91
N GLY A 30 17.60 -18.70 -8.85
CA GLY A 30 18.74 -17.80 -8.84
C GLY A 30 18.54 -16.69 -7.82
N SER A 31 19.57 -15.85 -7.71
CA SER A 31 19.60 -14.70 -6.83
C SER A 31 18.39 -13.79 -7.05
N SER A 32 17.73 -13.38 -5.97
CA SER A 32 16.54 -12.53 -5.98
C SER A 32 16.45 -11.74 -4.69
N SER A 33 17.15 -10.60 -4.64
CA SER A 33 17.19 -9.75 -3.45
C SER A 33 15.82 -9.19 -3.08
N ASN A 34 15.53 -9.14 -1.79
CA ASN A 34 14.46 -8.30 -1.25
C ASN A 34 14.66 -6.84 -1.64
N ARG A 35 13.57 -6.07 -1.69
CA ARG A 35 13.59 -4.66 -2.11
C ARG A 35 12.72 -3.83 -1.17
N LEU A 36 13.08 -2.58 -0.98
CA LEU A 36 12.35 -1.62 -0.15
C LEU A 36 12.09 -0.36 -0.97
N PHE A 37 10.88 0.16 -0.90
CA PHE A 37 10.51 1.38 -1.62
C PHE A 37 9.81 2.36 -0.70
N ARG A 38 10.24 3.62 -0.66
CA ARG A 38 9.47 4.69 0.00
C ARG A 38 8.40 5.21 -0.94
N VAL A 39 7.20 5.45 -0.40
CA VAL A 39 6.09 6.06 -1.14
C VAL A 39 5.80 7.45 -0.57
N THR A 40 6.47 8.46 -1.15
CA THR A 40 6.37 9.87 -0.73
C THR A 40 5.21 10.56 -1.44
N ARG A 41 4.34 11.23 -0.69
CA ARG A 41 3.26 12.03 -1.30
C ARG A 41 3.84 13.30 -1.92
N ARG A 42 3.42 13.62 -3.14
CA ARG A 42 3.77 14.88 -3.80
C ARG A 42 2.54 15.76 -3.93
N GLU A 43 2.71 17.04 -3.62
CA GLU A 43 1.67 18.04 -3.84
C GLU A 43 1.38 18.14 -5.36
N HIS A 44 0.11 18.03 -5.73
CA HIS A 44 -0.35 18.11 -7.12
C HIS A 44 0.25 17.09 -8.11
N GLY A 45 0.79 15.97 -7.62
CA GLY A 45 1.44 14.97 -8.47
C GLY A 45 1.26 13.55 -7.96
N ASP A 46 1.61 12.57 -8.80
CA ASP A 46 1.67 11.18 -8.36
C ASP A 46 2.70 11.01 -7.23
N PRO A 47 2.45 10.06 -6.31
CA PRO A 47 3.44 9.76 -5.29
C PRO A 47 4.77 9.39 -5.93
N GLN A 48 5.85 9.87 -5.33
CA GLN A 48 7.18 9.44 -5.70
C GLN A 48 7.45 8.09 -5.07
N ILE A 49 7.89 7.15 -5.91
CA ILE A 49 8.36 5.84 -5.46
C ILE A 49 9.87 5.85 -5.59
N GLU A 50 10.57 5.77 -4.46
CA GLU A 50 12.02 5.71 -4.41
C GLU A 50 12.45 4.33 -3.90
N GLU A 51 13.33 3.63 -4.63
CA GLU A 51 13.94 2.41 -4.12
C GLU A 51 15.02 2.77 -3.10
N LEU A 52 14.87 2.26 -1.89
CA LEU A 52 15.80 2.45 -0.80
C LEU A 52 16.80 1.30 -0.71
N ASN A 53 17.97 1.59 -0.15
CA ASN A 53 18.91 0.55 0.21
C ASN A 53 18.41 -0.20 1.44
N VAL A 54 17.96 -1.45 1.23
CA VAL A 54 17.45 -2.34 2.28
C VAL A 54 18.55 -2.97 3.14
N GLY A 55 19.83 -2.73 2.81
CA GLY A 55 20.97 -3.19 3.60
C GLY A 55 21.10 -4.71 3.65
N GLU A 56 21.40 -5.25 4.84
CA GLU A 56 21.56 -6.69 5.05
C GLU A 56 20.27 -7.48 4.80
N ALA A 57 19.11 -6.82 4.90
CA ALA A 57 17.82 -7.42 4.58
C ALA A 57 17.62 -7.66 3.08
N ALA A 58 18.60 -7.32 2.22
CA ALA A 58 18.56 -7.65 0.80
C ALA A 58 18.52 -9.15 0.54
N GLU A 59 19.17 -9.97 1.38
CA GLU A 59 19.18 -11.45 1.30
C GLU A 59 19.05 -12.03 -0.13
N PRO A 60 20.03 -11.80 -1.02
CA PRO A 60 19.95 -12.22 -2.43
C PRO A 60 19.70 -13.71 -2.63
N GLU A 61 20.17 -14.55 -1.71
CA GLU A 61 19.97 -16.00 -1.72
C GLU A 61 18.91 -16.45 -0.70
N GLY A 62 18.13 -15.50 -0.16
CA GLY A 62 17.13 -15.71 0.87
C GLY A 62 15.97 -16.58 0.40
N ARG A 63 15.62 -17.57 1.21
CA ARG A 63 14.51 -18.50 0.94
C ARG A 63 13.25 -18.00 1.65
N GLY A 64 12.90 -16.74 1.38
CA GLY A 64 11.79 -16.03 1.98
C GLY A 64 10.50 -16.81 1.87
N THR A 65 9.80 -16.95 2.99
CA THR A 65 8.49 -17.62 3.10
C THR A 65 7.42 -16.61 3.49
N GLY A 66 7.77 -15.69 4.38
CA GLY A 66 6.92 -14.62 4.89
C GLY A 66 7.74 -13.66 5.73
N ALA A 67 7.20 -12.49 6.03
CA ALA A 67 7.85 -11.48 6.86
C ALA A 67 6.79 -10.77 7.71
N ALA A 68 7.21 -10.22 8.84
CA ALA A 68 6.34 -9.44 9.73
C ALA A 68 7.11 -8.24 10.27
N VAL A 69 6.37 -7.19 10.63
CA VAL A 69 6.94 -6.02 11.30
C VAL A 69 6.42 -5.91 12.72
N THR A 70 7.31 -5.52 13.62
CA THR A 70 6.99 -5.31 15.04
C THR A 70 8.06 -4.43 15.67
N ASP A 71 7.70 -3.64 16.67
CA ASP A 71 8.68 -2.98 17.55
C ASP A 71 9.20 -4.01 18.56
N PHE A 72 10.29 -4.70 18.23
CA PHE A 72 10.75 -5.87 18.99
C PHE A 72 11.50 -5.48 20.26
N ASP A 73 12.23 -4.37 20.22
CA ASP A 73 13.02 -3.87 21.35
C ASP A 73 12.33 -2.77 22.16
N GLY A 74 11.16 -2.29 21.71
CA GLY A 74 10.32 -1.33 22.43
C GLY A 74 10.78 0.12 22.28
N ASP A 75 11.58 0.42 21.25
CA ASP A 75 12.07 1.77 20.98
C ASP A 75 11.15 2.59 20.06
N GLY A 76 10.10 1.96 19.55
CA GLY A 76 9.05 2.57 18.75
C GLY A 76 9.30 2.62 17.25
N ARG A 77 10.48 2.19 16.79
CA ARG A 77 10.71 1.91 15.36
C ARG A 77 10.30 0.48 15.07
N LEU A 78 9.84 0.24 13.84
CA LEU A 78 9.43 -1.10 13.45
C LEU A 78 10.66 -1.89 12.99
N ASP A 79 10.85 -3.07 13.56
CA ASP A 79 11.82 -4.06 13.11
C ASP A 79 11.19 -5.00 12.08
N LEU A 80 12.02 -5.55 11.20
CA LEU A 80 11.62 -6.50 10.17
C LEU A 80 12.05 -7.92 10.56
N LEU A 81 11.09 -8.80 10.77
CA LEU A 81 11.29 -10.25 10.87
C LEU A 81 11.10 -10.90 9.50
N ILE A 82 12.04 -11.75 9.08
CA ILE A 82 11.91 -12.55 7.86
C ILE A 82 11.99 -14.03 8.22
N SER A 83 10.89 -14.73 7.94
CA SER A 83 10.83 -16.18 7.97
C SER A 83 11.35 -16.78 6.67
N HIS A 84 12.21 -17.78 6.84
CA HIS A 84 12.79 -18.56 5.78
C HIS A 84 12.36 -20.01 5.90
N GLY A 85 12.58 -20.79 4.85
CA GLY A 85 12.41 -22.23 4.93
C GLY A 85 11.65 -22.88 3.80
N GLU A 86 10.99 -22.10 2.93
CA GLU A 86 10.09 -22.66 1.91
C GLU A 86 10.81 -23.63 0.95
N SER A 87 12.03 -23.29 0.53
CA SER A 87 12.80 -24.12 -0.43
C SER A 87 13.94 -24.93 0.21
N ALA A 88 14.39 -24.58 1.41
CA ALA A 88 15.30 -25.37 2.27
C ALA A 88 15.47 -24.67 3.63
N ALA A 89 16.03 -25.39 4.60
CA ALA A 89 16.36 -24.86 5.92
C ALA A 89 17.27 -23.63 5.84
N GLN A 90 16.86 -22.57 6.55
CA GLN A 90 17.59 -21.33 6.75
C GLN A 90 17.05 -20.69 8.05
N PRO A 91 17.90 -20.08 8.88
CA PRO A 91 17.47 -19.46 10.14
C PRO A 91 16.55 -18.27 9.91
N LEU A 92 15.79 -17.89 10.95
CA LEU A 92 15.04 -16.62 11.00
C LEU A 92 16.01 -15.44 11.00
N SER A 93 15.66 -14.37 10.28
CA SER A 93 16.39 -13.10 10.29
C SER A 93 15.56 -12.01 10.98
N ILE A 94 16.24 -11.12 11.72
CA ILE A 94 15.65 -9.92 12.32
C ILE A 94 16.53 -8.74 11.92
N TYR A 95 15.92 -7.69 11.39
CA TYR A 95 16.60 -6.47 10.95
C TYR A 95 16.04 -5.27 11.68
N ARG A 96 16.93 -4.50 12.29
CA ARG A 96 16.57 -3.26 12.99
C ARG A 96 16.81 -2.05 12.12
N VAL A 97 15.93 -1.08 12.28
CA VAL A 97 16.03 0.20 11.59
C VAL A 97 16.78 1.18 12.49
N ASN A 98 17.87 1.75 11.96
CA ASN A 98 18.70 2.72 12.70
C ASN A 98 18.39 4.18 12.32
N GLN A 99 17.60 4.40 11.28
CA GLN A 99 17.17 5.73 10.84
C GLN A 99 15.97 6.19 11.67
N GLY A 100 15.70 7.49 11.73
CA GLY A 100 14.47 7.98 12.36
C GLY A 100 14.47 8.03 13.89
N SER A 101 15.60 7.85 14.57
CA SER A 101 15.67 7.84 16.04
C SER A 101 15.23 9.14 16.73
N THR A 102 15.09 10.24 15.99
CA THR A 102 14.58 11.52 16.50
C THR A 102 13.14 11.79 16.11
N ASN A 103 12.51 10.90 15.34
CA ASN A 103 11.14 11.03 14.90
C ASN A 103 10.18 10.59 16.01
N SER A 104 9.08 11.31 16.13
CA SER A 104 8.03 10.96 17.06
C SER A 104 7.19 9.80 16.53
N TRP A 105 6.60 9.02 17.42
CA TRP A 105 5.74 7.90 17.06
C TRP A 105 4.60 7.72 18.06
N LEU A 106 3.59 6.95 17.66
CA LEU A 106 2.51 6.51 18.53
C LEU A 106 2.10 5.08 18.15
N ARG A 107 1.97 4.21 19.14
CA ARG A 107 1.44 2.84 18.96
C ARG A 107 0.12 2.75 19.70
N VAL A 108 -0.95 2.36 19.02
CA VAL A 108 -2.29 2.25 19.61
C VAL A 108 -2.76 0.80 19.60
N ILE A 109 -3.12 0.30 20.78
CA ILE A 109 -3.65 -1.05 21.00
C ILE A 109 -5.13 -0.95 21.34
N PRO A 110 -6.05 -1.11 20.38
CA PRO A 110 -7.47 -1.20 20.69
C PRO A 110 -7.80 -2.58 21.26
N ARG A 111 -8.56 -2.61 22.36
CA ARG A 111 -9.03 -3.82 23.01
C ARG A 111 -10.50 -4.06 22.73
N THR A 112 -10.91 -5.33 22.72
CA THR A 112 -12.32 -5.74 22.75
C THR A 112 -12.89 -5.58 24.16
N GLN A 113 -14.21 -5.72 24.30
CA GLN A 113 -14.90 -5.73 25.60
C GLN A 113 -14.32 -6.75 26.61
N TYR A 114 -13.69 -7.83 26.11
CA TYR A 114 -13.09 -8.89 26.92
C TYR A 114 -11.56 -8.77 27.06
N GLY A 115 -10.96 -7.67 26.61
CA GLY A 115 -9.52 -7.42 26.74
C GLY A 115 -8.63 -8.08 25.68
N ALA A 116 -9.20 -8.84 24.72
CA ALA A 116 -8.45 -9.31 23.55
C ALA A 116 -8.10 -8.14 22.61
N TYR A 117 -7.09 -8.32 21.75
CA TYR A 117 -6.81 -7.37 20.68
C TYR A 117 -7.99 -7.24 19.71
N ALA A 118 -8.37 -6.02 19.37
CA ALA A 118 -9.55 -5.75 18.54
C ALA A 118 -9.24 -5.86 17.04
N ARG A 119 -9.14 -7.10 16.53
CA ARG A 119 -9.06 -7.37 15.08
C ARG A 119 -10.29 -6.78 14.36
N GLY A 120 -10.06 -6.16 13.22
CA GLY A 120 -11.04 -5.39 12.44
C GLY A 120 -11.25 -3.95 12.91
N ALA A 121 -10.65 -3.52 14.03
CA ALA A 121 -10.77 -2.13 14.47
C ALA A 121 -10.06 -1.17 13.51
N LYS A 122 -10.65 0.01 13.30
CA LYS A 122 -10.03 1.12 12.57
C LYS A 122 -9.56 2.16 13.58
N VAL A 123 -8.28 2.50 13.54
CA VAL A 123 -7.67 3.55 14.36
C VAL A 123 -7.31 4.72 13.46
N VAL A 124 -7.78 5.91 13.81
CA VAL A 124 -7.47 7.17 13.13
C VAL A 124 -6.73 8.07 14.09
N VAL A 125 -5.57 8.56 13.69
CA VAL A 125 -4.83 9.60 14.42
C VAL A 125 -4.86 10.87 13.59
N TYR A 126 -5.28 11.96 14.19
CA TYR A 126 -5.34 13.27 13.55
C TYR A 126 -4.08 14.04 13.88
N THR A 127 -3.45 14.64 12.87
CA THR A 127 -2.27 15.48 13.04
C THR A 127 -2.50 16.89 12.51
N LYS A 128 -1.79 17.87 13.09
CA LYS A 128 -1.93 19.29 12.72
C LYS A 128 -1.52 19.57 11.28
N ARG A 129 -0.53 18.85 10.74
CA ARG A 129 0.00 19.12 9.40
C ARG A 129 -0.53 18.13 8.36
N SER A 130 -0.29 16.85 8.55
CA SER A 130 -0.58 15.81 7.56
C SER A 130 -2.04 15.30 7.55
N GLY A 131 -2.84 15.68 8.55
CA GLY A 131 -4.25 15.34 8.64
C GLY A 131 -4.49 13.95 9.24
N PRO A 132 -5.60 13.28 8.91
CA PRO A 132 -5.93 11.97 9.44
C PRO A 132 -5.06 10.85 8.84
N HIS A 133 -4.38 10.10 9.71
CA HIS A 133 -3.74 8.83 9.38
C HIS A 133 -4.59 7.68 9.88
N THR A 134 -4.81 6.68 9.02
CA THR A 134 -5.63 5.51 9.36
C THR A 134 -4.78 4.25 9.38
N ARG A 135 -5.04 3.38 10.36
CA ARG A 135 -4.55 2.00 10.43
C ARG A 135 -5.72 1.08 10.74
N ILE A 136 -5.71 -0.11 10.12
CA ILE A 136 -6.66 -1.18 10.41
C ILE A 136 -5.92 -2.25 11.17
N ILE A 137 -6.49 -2.73 12.27
CA ILE A 137 -5.98 -3.91 12.95
C ILE A 137 -6.44 -5.14 12.16
N ASP A 138 -5.68 -5.51 11.12
CA ASP A 138 -6.00 -6.65 10.28
C ASP A 138 -5.82 -7.99 11.04
N GLY A 139 -6.25 -9.11 10.44
CA GLY A 139 -6.01 -10.48 10.94
C GLY A 139 -5.27 -11.34 9.92
N GLY A 140 -4.39 -10.70 9.13
CA GLY A 140 -3.73 -11.31 7.99
C GLY A 140 -3.11 -10.23 7.12
N SER A 141 -1.79 -10.07 7.24
CA SER A 141 -1.08 -8.87 6.78
C SER A 141 -0.19 -9.14 5.55
N GLY A 142 -0.07 -10.41 5.15
CA GLY A 142 0.68 -10.84 3.98
C GLY A 142 0.59 -12.35 3.76
N TYR A 143 1.35 -12.87 2.80
CA TYR A 143 1.37 -14.31 2.54
C TYR A 143 2.03 -15.06 3.70
N LEU A 144 1.28 -15.97 4.32
CA LEU A 144 1.72 -16.80 5.45
C LEU A 144 2.26 -16.00 6.65
N CYS A 145 1.83 -14.75 6.84
CA CYS A 145 2.26 -13.91 7.95
C CYS A 145 1.15 -13.02 8.51
N GLU A 146 1.32 -12.64 9.77
CA GLU A 146 0.43 -11.74 10.51
C GLU A 146 1.30 -10.79 11.33
N MET A 147 1.07 -9.49 11.17
CA MET A 147 1.74 -8.44 11.92
C MET A 147 1.15 -8.36 13.33
N GLU A 148 1.88 -7.71 14.23
CA GLU A 148 1.34 -7.44 15.55
C GLU A 148 0.01 -6.66 15.46
N PRO A 149 -0.98 -6.95 16.33
CA PRO A 149 -2.28 -6.27 16.36
C PRO A 149 -2.21 -4.85 16.95
N VAL A 150 -1.33 -4.02 16.39
CA VAL A 150 -1.02 -2.67 16.90
C VAL A 150 -1.08 -1.68 15.74
N ALA A 151 -1.83 -0.59 15.92
CA ALA A 151 -1.82 0.51 14.98
C ALA A 151 -0.60 1.39 15.27
N HIS A 152 0.43 1.26 14.43
CA HIS A 152 1.63 2.08 14.50
C HIS A 152 1.52 3.31 13.60
N PHE A 153 1.94 4.44 14.14
CA PHE A 153 2.00 5.74 13.46
C PHE A 153 3.38 6.35 13.68
N GLY A 154 4.19 6.44 12.63
CA GLY A 154 5.29 7.39 12.59
C GLY A 154 4.73 8.80 12.41
N LEU A 155 5.16 9.72 13.26
CA LEU A 155 4.68 11.10 13.28
C LEU A 155 5.75 12.05 12.74
N GLY A 156 7.00 11.62 12.60
CA GLY A 156 8.12 12.44 12.17
C GLY A 156 8.28 13.64 13.10
N LYS A 157 7.95 14.82 12.58
CA LYS A 157 7.90 16.10 13.32
C LYS A 157 6.50 16.69 13.42
N ASP A 158 5.49 15.96 12.98
CA ASP A 158 4.10 16.36 13.08
C ASP A 158 3.58 16.20 14.52
N ILE A 159 2.48 16.89 14.81
CA ILE A 159 1.85 16.92 16.13
C ILE A 159 0.52 16.18 16.02
N ALA A 160 0.43 15.01 16.67
CA ALA A 160 -0.82 14.30 16.82
C ALA A 160 -1.71 14.98 17.88
N THR A 161 -2.97 15.24 17.54
CA THR A 161 -3.91 15.98 18.39
C THR A 161 -4.99 15.08 18.99
N ASN A 162 -5.47 14.11 18.21
CA ASN A 162 -6.60 13.27 18.59
C ASN A 162 -6.40 11.83 18.09
N VAL A 163 -7.02 10.89 18.80
CA VAL A 163 -7.16 9.50 18.36
C VAL A 163 -8.65 9.13 18.36
N GLU A 164 -9.08 8.46 17.29
CA GLU A 164 -10.42 7.89 17.17
C GLU A 164 -10.29 6.39 16.85
N VAL A 165 -10.99 5.56 17.60
CA VAL A 165 -11.04 4.10 17.38
C VAL A 165 -12.47 3.71 17.05
N TYR A 166 -12.63 2.87 16.03
CA TYR A 166 -13.89 2.27 15.62
C TYR A 166 -13.77 0.76 15.75
N TRP A 167 -14.77 0.14 16.36
CA TRP A 167 -14.90 -1.31 16.42
C TRP A 167 -15.85 -1.82 15.31
N PRO A 168 -15.71 -3.09 14.90
CA PRO A 168 -16.53 -3.67 13.83
C PRO A 168 -18.04 -3.70 14.10
N ASP A 169 -18.45 -3.59 15.37
CA ASP A 169 -19.85 -3.53 15.80
C ASP A 169 -20.47 -2.13 15.69
N GLY A 170 -19.70 -1.15 15.21
CA GLY A 170 -20.15 0.23 15.02
C GLY A 170 -19.90 1.13 16.23
N LYS A 171 -19.40 0.62 17.36
CA LYS A 171 -18.98 1.47 18.47
C LYS A 171 -17.73 2.26 18.10
N SER A 172 -17.60 3.45 18.64
CA SER A 172 -16.40 4.28 18.48
C SER A 172 -16.11 5.11 19.71
N ILE A 173 -14.84 5.47 19.88
CA ILE A 173 -14.40 6.46 20.88
C ILE A 173 -13.44 7.43 20.20
N ALA A 174 -13.59 8.71 20.49
CA ALA A 174 -12.65 9.75 20.12
C ALA A 174 -12.17 10.44 21.40
N ARG A 175 -10.90 10.83 21.44
CA ARG A 175 -10.36 11.69 22.51
C ARG A 175 -9.12 12.47 22.06
N PRO A 176 -8.82 13.62 22.68
CA PRO A 176 -7.52 14.27 22.51
C PRO A 176 -6.38 13.37 23.02
N LEU A 177 -5.21 13.56 22.43
CA LEU A 177 -3.95 12.96 22.85
C LEU A 177 -3.18 13.94 23.74
N GLU A 178 -2.68 13.44 24.86
CA GLU A 178 -1.80 14.22 25.73
C GLU A 178 -0.35 14.16 25.23
N PRO A 179 0.45 15.23 25.37
CA PRO A 179 1.85 15.23 24.93
C PRO A 179 2.70 14.09 25.52
N SER A 180 2.36 13.61 26.72
CA SER A 180 3.03 12.48 27.39
C SER A 180 2.73 11.12 26.76
N GLU A 181 1.70 11.02 25.92
CA GLU A 181 1.33 9.79 25.22
C GLU A 181 2.10 9.62 23.90
N ILE A 182 2.75 10.68 23.42
CA ILE A 182 3.64 10.62 22.26
C ILE A 182 4.92 9.86 22.63
N ASN A 183 5.43 9.05 21.70
CA ASN A 183 6.53 8.11 21.91
C ASN A 183 6.22 7.03 22.96
N SER A 184 4.96 6.58 22.96
CA SER A 184 4.50 5.55 23.89
C SER A 184 3.49 4.60 23.24
N VAL A 185 3.21 3.50 23.94
CA VAL A 185 2.18 2.54 23.58
C VAL A 185 0.91 2.87 24.36
N LEU A 186 -0.12 3.26 23.63
CA LEU A 186 -1.42 3.61 24.16
C LEU A 186 -2.42 2.46 24.01
N GLU A 187 -2.90 1.91 25.12
CA GLU A 187 -4.01 0.95 25.12
C GLU A 187 -5.36 1.68 25.22
N ILE A 188 -6.25 1.44 24.24
CA ILE A 188 -7.60 1.99 24.23
C ILE A 188 -8.59 0.86 24.48
N ARG A 189 -9.30 0.95 25.60
CA ARG A 189 -10.31 -0.04 25.98
C ARG A 189 -11.60 0.16 25.20
N TYR A 190 -12.34 -0.92 25.05
CA TYR A 190 -13.68 -0.89 24.48
C TYR A 190 -14.61 -0.02 25.34
N PRO A 191 -15.43 0.86 24.74
CA PRO A 191 -16.29 1.79 25.48
C PRO A 191 -17.39 1.05 26.26
N ARG A 192 -17.68 1.52 27.48
CA ARG A 192 -18.79 0.99 28.30
C ARG A 192 -20.10 1.70 27.94
N GLU A 193 -21.25 1.06 28.20
CA GLU A 193 -22.59 1.59 27.85
C GLU A 193 -22.88 2.99 28.42
N GLU A 194 -22.22 3.37 29.53
CA GLU A 194 -22.39 4.69 30.16
C GLU A 194 -21.58 5.81 29.48
N GLU A 195 -20.68 5.47 28.54
CA GLU A 195 -19.84 6.40 27.76
C GLU A 195 -20.39 6.60 26.33
N GLU A 196 -21.71 6.50 26.14
CA GLU A 196 -22.34 6.52 24.80
C GLU A 196 -22.41 7.89 24.11
N GLY A 197 -21.87 8.94 24.73
CA GLY A 197 -21.56 10.17 24.01
C GLY A 197 -20.09 10.17 23.62
N THR A 198 -19.74 9.88 22.36
CA THR A 198 -18.49 10.44 21.82
C THR A 198 -18.54 11.93 22.12
N PRO A 199 -17.65 12.47 22.96
CA PRO A 199 -17.71 13.89 23.28
C PRO A 199 -17.55 14.65 21.96
N GLU A 200 -18.28 15.76 21.79
CA GLU A 200 -18.02 16.71 20.70
C GLU A 200 -16.62 17.28 20.92
N ILE A 201 -15.62 16.56 20.41
CA ILE A 201 -14.22 16.94 20.52
C ILE A 201 -13.94 17.78 19.29
N GLU A 202 -13.38 18.96 19.53
CA GLU A 202 -12.87 19.81 18.46
C GLU A 202 -11.65 19.13 17.84
N ILE A 203 -11.86 18.44 16.72
CA ILE A 203 -10.79 17.82 15.94
C ILE A 203 -10.19 18.88 15.05
N GLU A 204 -8.92 19.21 15.28
CA GLU A 204 -8.15 20.03 14.36
C GLU A 204 -7.83 19.22 13.10
N CYS A 205 -8.51 19.54 12.00
CA CYS A 205 -8.22 18.92 10.71
C CYS A 205 -6.92 19.51 10.13
N GLY A 206 -5.95 18.64 9.85
CA GLY A 206 -4.72 19.03 9.16
C GLY A 206 -4.96 19.54 7.73
N GLN A 207 -3.89 19.91 7.05
CA GLN A 207 -3.95 20.54 5.72
C GLN A 207 -4.64 19.62 4.70
N GLY A 208 -5.52 20.19 3.87
CA GLY A 208 -6.28 19.44 2.86
C GLY A 208 -7.55 18.75 3.38
N PHE A 209 -7.86 18.91 4.67
CA PHE A 209 -9.05 18.33 5.28
C PHE A 209 -9.94 19.40 5.92
N ALA A 210 -11.24 19.12 5.98
CA ALA A 210 -12.22 19.97 6.62
C ALA A 210 -13.15 19.12 7.50
N MET A 211 -13.62 19.71 8.61
CA MET A 211 -14.56 19.05 9.50
C MET A 211 -15.94 18.97 8.83
N ASN A 212 -16.55 17.78 8.83
CA ASN A 212 -17.91 17.57 8.37
C ASN A 212 -18.94 17.82 9.49
N GLU A 213 -20.23 17.70 9.17
CA GLU A 213 -21.34 17.90 10.11
C GLU A 213 -21.29 16.96 11.34
N ASN A 214 -20.58 15.82 11.22
CA ASN A 214 -20.43 14.84 12.29
C ASN A 214 -19.14 15.06 13.11
N GLY A 215 -18.46 16.21 12.96
CA GLY A 215 -17.24 16.53 13.69
C GLY A 215 -15.99 15.78 13.20
N ARG A 216 -16.01 15.18 12.00
CA ARG A 216 -14.90 14.37 11.47
C ARG A 216 -14.19 15.07 10.32
N CYS A 217 -12.86 14.93 10.25
CA CYS A 217 -12.08 15.44 9.13
C CYS A 217 -12.29 14.59 7.88
N THR A 218 -12.89 15.21 6.88
CA THR A 218 -13.05 14.66 5.52
C THR A 218 -12.14 15.40 4.56
N ASP A 219 -11.72 14.68 3.52
CA ASP A 219 -10.96 15.24 2.42
C ASP A 219 -11.70 16.44 1.80
N LYS A 220 -10.97 17.54 1.60
CA LYS A 220 -11.52 18.75 1.03
C LYS A 220 -11.40 18.68 -0.48
N ASP A 221 -12.52 18.47 -1.17
CA ASP A 221 -12.52 18.50 -2.64
C ASP A 221 -12.27 19.93 -3.17
N GLU A 222 -11.00 20.25 -3.46
CA GLU A 222 -10.63 21.59 -3.91
C GLU A 222 -11.12 21.88 -5.33
N CYS A 223 -11.33 20.85 -6.15
CA CYS A 223 -11.86 21.02 -7.50
C CYS A 223 -13.29 21.55 -7.50
N THR A 224 -14.10 21.16 -6.50
CA THR A 224 -15.46 21.66 -6.34
C THR A 224 -15.51 22.96 -5.54
N GLN A 225 -14.70 23.09 -4.49
CA GLN A 225 -14.72 24.25 -3.60
C GLN A 225 -14.01 25.47 -4.19
N PHE A 226 -13.03 25.26 -5.06
CA PHE A 226 -12.22 26.31 -5.66
C PHE A 226 -12.12 26.11 -7.19
N PRO A 227 -13.07 26.66 -7.96
CA PRO A 227 -13.12 26.50 -9.43
C PRO A 227 -11.91 27.01 -10.20
N SER A 228 -11.02 27.79 -9.56
CA SER A 228 -9.78 28.33 -10.14
C SER A 228 -8.54 27.89 -9.37
N VAL A 229 -8.61 26.74 -8.69
CA VAL A 229 -7.46 26.18 -7.95
C VAL A 229 -6.31 25.79 -8.88
N CYS A 230 -6.64 25.32 -10.08
CA CYS A 230 -5.66 24.97 -11.09
C CYS A 230 -5.23 26.18 -11.93
N PRO A 231 -3.94 26.28 -12.28
CA PRO A 231 -3.43 27.36 -13.12
C PRO A 231 -3.95 27.22 -14.56
N THR A 232 -3.91 28.33 -15.31
CA THR A 232 -4.48 28.40 -16.66
C THR A 232 -3.79 27.52 -17.69
N ASP A 233 -2.52 27.16 -17.47
CA ASP A 233 -1.77 26.20 -18.31
C ASP A 233 -2.16 24.74 -18.05
N ARG A 234 -2.75 24.43 -16.89
CA ARG A 234 -3.19 23.08 -16.48
C ARG A 234 -4.60 23.07 -15.89
N PRO A 235 -5.64 23.38 -16.68
CA PRO A 235 -6.97 23.68 -16.14
C PRO A 235 -7.79 22.46 -15.71
N VAL A 236 -7.32 21.23 -15.93
CA VAL A 236 -8.08 20.02 -15.58
C VAL A 236 -7.72 19.60 -14.15
N CYS A 237 -8.66 19.81 -13.22
CA CYS A 237 -8.52 19.43 -11.81
C CYS A 237 -8.95 17.98 -11.57
N THR A 238 -8.27 17.28 -10.67
CA THR A 238 -8.63 15.96 -10.17
C THR A 238 -8.41 15.91 -8.66
N ASN A 239 -9.46 15.69 -7.88
CA ASN A 239 -9.37 15.62 -6.43
C ASN A 239 -8.59 14.37 -5.98
N THR A 240 -7.79 14.49 -4.93
CA THR A 240 -7.03 13.39 -4.34
C THR A 240 -7.12 13.45 -2.81
N TYR A 241 -6.75 12.38 -2.10
CA TYR A 241 -6.87 12.39 -0.65
C TYR A 241 -5.84 13.33 0.00
N GLY A 242 -6.31 14.42 0.61
CA GLY A 242 -5.55 15.49 1.25
C GLY A 242 -4.98 16.53 0.29
N SER A 243 -5.31 16.49 -1.01
CA SER A 243 -4.77 17.42 -2.03
C SER A 243 -5.55 17.31 -3.35
N HIS A 244 -5.11 18.00 -4.40
CA HIS A 244 -5.65 17.86 -5.76
C HIS A 244 -4.53 17.87 -6.79
N LYS A 245 -4.79 17.35 -7.99
CA LYS A 245 -3.88 17.38 -9.14
C LYS A 245 -4.42 18.28 -10.24
N CYS A 246 -3.52 18.98 -10.92
CA CYS A 246 -3.82 19.83 -12.06
C CYS A 246 -3.05 19.36 -13.29
N ARG A 247 -3.76 19.03 -14.37
CA ARG A 247 -3.15 18.57 -15.62
C ARG A 247 -3.56 19.42 -16.82
N ALA A 248 -2.75 19.37 -17.87
CA ALA A 248 -3.05 20.04 -19.13
C ALA A 248 -4.32 19.46 -19.77
N ASN A 249 -5.09 20.31 -20.45
CA ASN A 249 -6.26 19.88 -21.22
C ASN A 249 -5.84 19.32 -22.58
N LYS A 250 -5.17 18.17 -22.56
CA LYS A 250 -4.73 17.46 -23.78
C LYS A 250 -5.82 16.49 -24.24
N ARG A 251 -6.39 16.76 -25.42
CA ARG A 251 -7.31 15.82 -26.09
C ARG A 251 -6.51 14.77 -26.84
N CYS A 252 -6.78 13.50 -26.55
CA CYS A 252 -6.17 12.37 -27.24
C CYS A 252 -7.16 11.72 -28.21
N ASN A 253 -6.61 11.11 -29.27
CA ASN A 253 -7.41 10.37 -30.25
C ASN A 253 -7.97 9.08 -29.61
N GLN A 254 -8.99 8.49 -30.23
CA GLN A 254 -9.63 7.26 -29.75
C GLN A 254 -8.60 6.15 -29.47
N GLY A 255 -8.69 5.54 -28.29
CA GLY A 255 -7.75 4.50 -27.82
C GLY A 255 -6.53 5.03 -27.06
N PHE A 256 -6.41 6.35 -26.90
CA PHE A 256 -5.35 7.00 -26.14
C PHE A 256 -5.93 7.94 -25.10
N GLU A 257 -5.25 8.03 -23.96
CA GLU A 257 -5.54 8.96 -22.86
C GLU A 257 -4.32 9.84 -22.60
N PRO A 258 -4.51 11.07 -22.12
CA PRO A 258 -3.39 11.89 -21.69
C PRO A 258 -2.65 11.19 -20.54
N ASN A 259 -1.33 11.23 -20.56
CA ASN A 259 -0.50 10.81 -19.42
C ASN A 259 -0.70 11.74 -18.21
N ASP A 260 -0.11 11.41 -17.08
CA ASP A 260 -0.40 12.04 -15.78
C ASP A 260 -0.17 13.56 -15.74
N ASP A 261 0.85 14.06 -16.44
CA ASP A 261 1.14 15.50 -16.59
C ASP A 261 0.37 16.17 -17.75
N GLY A 262 -0.34 15.38 -18.56
CA GLY A 262 -1.03 15.82 -19.76
C GLY A 262 -0.10 16.24 -20.91
N SER A 263 1.19 15.90 -20.86
CA SER A 263 2.18 16.25 -21.89
C SER A 263 2.15 15.33 -23.11
N ALA A 264 1.65 14.11 -22.99
CA ALA A 264 1.62 13.08 -24.03
C ALA A 264 0.30 12.29 -24.05
N CYS A 265 0.00 11.61 -25.16
CA CYS A 265 -1.10 10.67 -25.24
C CYS A 265 -0.54 9.25 -25.18
N VAL A 266 -0.93 8.49 -24.17
CA VAL A 266 -0.54 7.09 -23.96
C VAL A 266 -1.70 6.18 -24.32
N ALA A 267 -1.41 5.02 -24.91
CA ALA A 267 -2.45 4.04 -25.19
C ALA A 267 -3.06 3.59 -23.86
N GLN A 268 -4.39 3.42 -23.79
CA GLN A 268 -5.01 2.79 -22.62
C GLN A 268 -4.30 1.45 -22.38
N VAL A 269 -3.65 1.30 -21.23
CA VAL A 269 -3.13 0.01 -20.80
C VAL A 269 -4.35 -0.81 -20.43
N ALA A 270 -4.88 -1.52 -21.42
CA ALA A 270 -5.95 -2.43 -21.18
C ALA A 270 -5.38 -3.60 -20.38
N TYR A 271 -5.59 -3.59 -19.06
CA TYR A 271 -5.40 -4.74 -18.21
C TYR A 271 -6.52 -5.74 -18.53
N PHE A 272 -6.43 -6.36 -19.70
CA PHE A 272 -7.31 -7.46 -20.08
C PHE A 272 -6.75 -8.72 -19.45
N GLY A 273 -7.47 -9.22 -18.45
CA GLY A 273 -7.39 -10.62 -18.06
C GLY A 273 -7.47 -11.50 -19.32
N GLY A 274 -6.35 -12.15 -19.63
CA GLY A 274 -6.24 -13.31 -20.49
C GLY A 274 -7.00 -13.28 -21.83
N THR A 275 -6.57 -12.50 -22.82
CA THR A 275 -6.61 -12.95 -24.23
C THR A 275 -5.62 -12.18 -25.09
N ARG A 276 -4.95 -12.91 -25.98
CA ARG A 276 -3.91 -12.41 -26.90
C ARG A 276 -4.58 -11.65 -28.06
N SER A 277 -4.46 -10.32 -28.10
CA SER A 277 -4.84 -9.57 -29.30
C SER A 277 -3.78 -9.79 -30.39
N SER A 278 -4.11 -10.67 -31.34
CA SER A 278 -3.36 -10.82 -32.59
C SER A 278 -3.64 -9.61 -33.48
N GLY A 279 -2.74 -8.62 -33.43
CA GLY A 279 -2.70 -7.56 -34.43
C GLY A 279 -2.26 -8.12 -35.79
N VAL A 280 -3.22 -8.54 -36.61
CA VAL A 280 -2.98 -8.85 -38.03
C VAL A 280 -2.78 -7.52 -38.76
N ARG A 281 -1.53 -7.13 -39.01
CA ARG A 281 -1.22 -6.12 -40.03
C ARG A 281 -1.46 -6.76 -41.40
N ARG A 282 -2.59 -6.45 -42.04
CA ARG A 282 -2.75 -6.64 -43.48
C ARG A 282 -1.82 -5.67 -44.21
N TRP A 283 -0.68 -6.17 -44.71
CA TRP A 283 0.06 -5.49 -45.76
C TRP A 283 -0.67 -5.76 -47.08
N ALA A 284 -1.19 -4.70 -47.69
CA ALA A 284 -1.70 -4.75 -49.05
C ALA A 284 -0.50 -4.78 -50.01
N GLY A 285 -0.52 -5.76 -50.91
CA GLY A 285 0.40 -5.85 -52.04
C GLY A 285 1.57 -6.81 -51.81
N PHE A 286 1.36 -8.09 -52.12
CA PHE A 286 2.23 -8.87 -53.00
C PHE A 286 1.50 -10.19 -53.30
N SER A 287 1.07 -10.32 -54.55
CA SER A 287 0.41 -11.49 -55.12
C SER A 287 1.42 -12.62 -55.32
N LEU A 288 1.17 -13.78 -54.69
CA LEU A 288 1.84 -15.04 -55.03
C LEU A 288 0.78 -16.12 -55.25
N TRP A 289 0.91 -16.73 -56.41
CA TRP A 289 -0.01 -17.68 -57.02
C TRP A 289 -0.16 -18.96 -56.22
N LEU A 290 -1.39 -19.44 -56.13
CA LEU A 290 -1.74 -20.81 -55.72
C LEU A 290 -1.32 -21.80 -56.81
N LEU A 291 -0.65 -22.88 -56.40
CA LEU A 291 -0.61 -24.14 -57.14
C LEU A 291 -0.88 -25.28 -56.15
N SER A 292 -1.70 -26.22 -56.60
CA SER A 292 -2.43 -27.22 -55.82
C SER A 292 -2.10 -28.65 -56.25
N LEU A 293 -2.27 -29.60 -55.30
CA LEU A 293 -2.32 -31.08 -55.43
C LEU A 293 -1.00 -31.79 -55.80
N SER A 294 -0.67 -33.00 -55.32
CA SER A 294 -1.43 -34.25 -55.08
C SER A 294 -0.59 -35.21 -54.19
N LEU A 295 -1.13 -35.89 -53.16
CA LEU A 295 -1.78 -37.23 -53.11
C LEU A 295 -0.85 -38.46 -53.30
N LEU A 296 -0.78 -39.33 -52.26
CA LEU A 296 -0.79 -40.82 -52.21
C LEU A 296 0.14 -41.45 -51.13
N PRO A 297 -0.16 -42.68 -50.63
CA PRO A 297 -0.14 -43.06 -49.20
C PRO A 297 0.69 -44.36 -48.95
N LEU A 298 0.32 -45.14 -47.89
CA LEU A 298 0.74 -46.52 -47.51
C LEU A 298 1.90 -46.54 -46.48
N LEU A 299 1.96 -47.36 -45.42
CA LEU A 299 1.20 -48.54 -45.00
C LEU A 299 1.40 -48.84 -43.49
N SER A 300 0.34 -49.37 -42.87
CA SER A 300 0.17 -50.23 -41.66
C SER A 300 1.38 -50.90 -40.96
N SER A 301 1.33 -50.96 -39.62
CA SER A 301 1.25 -52.17 -38.75
C SER A 301 1.75 -51.86 -37.31
N HIS A 302 0.92 -51.87 -36.27
CA HIS A 302 0.40 -52.96 -35.40
C HIS A 302 1.30 -53.39 -34.20
N LEU A 303 0.61 -53.70 -33.07
CA LEU A 303 1.00 -54.17 -31.70
C LEU A 303 1.16 -53.03 -30.66
N GLN A 304 0.30 -52.80 -29.64
CA GLN A 304 -0.50 -53.63 -28.71
C GLN A 304 0.40 -54.50 -27.80
N THR A 305 0.72 -54.10 -26.57
CA THR A 305 0.07 -54.42 -25.25
C THR A 305 1.15 -54.07 -24.19
N GLY A 306 0.94 -53.58 -22.96
CA GLY A 306 0.07 -54.04 -21.87
C GLY A 306 0.93 -54.63 -20.73
N LEU A 307 0.88 -54.00 -19.54
CA LEU A 307 1.24 -54.48 -18.17
C LEU A 307 2.70 -54.84 -17.81
N LEU A 308 3.29 -54.08 -16.86
CA LEU A 308 3.35 -54.37 -15.42
C LEU A 308 3.73 -53.09 -14.64
#